data_AF-A0A7E6EZZ9-F1
#
_entry.id   AF-A0A7E6EZZ9-F1
#
_cell.length_a   1.000
_cell.length_b   1.000
_cell.length_c   1.000
_cell.angle_alpha   90.00
_cell.angle_beta   90.00
_cell.angle_gamma   90.00
#
_symmetry.space_group_name_H-M   'P 1'
#
loop_
_entity.id
_entity.type
_entity.pdbx_description
1 polymer ?
#
loop_
_entity_poly.entity_id
_entity_poly.type
_entity_poly.pdbx_seq_one_letter_code
_entity_poly.pdbx_strand_id
1 'polypeptide(L)'
;MLMTSPVSAIVIMRHLKQLMSVSYGSTSPRLLVKVLVFLSIALLSAANSDDECTKTDSESSCCDISAELRDKWYFSGGNKTNFLRIRQRVMVTYDSANGKVRYKCEEKKNNVFLIRKKVYRPNKDGVLCLGFSYSRNSNNKPENTLVRYNSMRQGFHILSPELIPRDQPVSIDTQCDLLKTGGTKPTAALQRSAPGCRIPTDLRGEWRYTLKIARRLLVDVKYIGLVLLNNTVVRLNCESRDGNMFLFRAKNFDPGRHDALICLKVERLEYDPHYAYKLSRLNSGNVLHNQLRLINVNEPLQLHIHCDWIESPGIAEYLYPL
;
A
#
# COMPACT_ATOMS: atom_id res chain seq x y z
N MET A 1 6.08 23.35 -16.71
CA MET A 1 7.31 22.53 -16.66
C MET A 1 6.97 21.19 -16.01
N LEU A 2 6.69 20.18 -16.83
CA LEU A 2 6.39 18.82 -16.36
C LEU A 2 7.65 17.98 -16.59
N MET A 3 8.35 17.62 -15.52
CA MET A 3 9.39 16.61 -15.55
C MET A 3 8.73 15.24 -15.41
N THR A 4 8.73 14.47 -16.50
CA THR A 4 8.38 13.05 -16.50
C THR A 4 9.57 12.24 -15.96
N SER A 5 9.25 11.18 -15.20
CA SER A 5 10.23 10.28 -14.58
C SER A 5 11.14 9.60 -15.64
N PRO A 6 12.47 9.56 -15.44
CA PRO A 6 13.43 9.05 -16.43
C PRO A 6 13.39 7.53 -16.64
N VAL A 7 12.64 6.76 -15.85
CA VAL A 7 12.69 5.30 -15.89
C VAL A 7 11.81 4.72 -17.01
N SER A 8 10.67 5.34 -17.33
CA SER A 8 9.78 4.86 -18.40
C SER A 8 10.31 5.17 -19.81
N ALA A 9 11.06 6.27 -19.97
CA ALA A 9 11.67 6.64 -21.25
C ALA A 9 12.83 5.70 -21.65
N ILE A 10 13.56 5.15 -20.68
CA ILE A 10 14.72 4.29 -20.93
C ILE A 10 14.32 2.89 -21.40
N VAL A 11 13.20 2.34 -20.90
CA VAL A 11 12.69 1.03 -21.33
C VAL A 11 12.12 1.11 -22.75
N ILE A 12 11.40 2.18 -23.07
CA ILE A 12 10.88 2.44 -24.42
C ILE A 12 12.04 2.66 -25.41
N MET A 13 13.08 3.43 -25.03
CA MET A 13 14.26 3.63 -25.89
C MET A 13 15.09 2.35 -26.08
N ARG A 14 15.16 1.44 -25.09
CA ARG A 14 15.86 0.16 -25.25
C ARG A 14 15.15 -0.78 -26.23
N HIS A 15 13.82 -0.84 -26.22
CA HIS A 15 13.08 -1.64 -27.21
C HIS A 15 13.09 -1.02 -28.61
N LEU A 16 13.08 0.32 -28.73
CA LEU A 16 13.27 1.01 -30.02
C LEU A 16 14.66 0.76 -30.61
N LYS A 17 15.72 0.71 -29.79
CA LYS A 17 17.07 0.37 -30.26
C LYS A 17 17.17 -1.06 -30.80
N GLN A 18 16.47 -2.01 -30.18
CA GLN A 18 16.41 -3.40 -30.63
C GLN A 18 15.61 -3.57 -31.94
N LEU A 19 14.53 -2.79 -32.12
CA LEU A 19 13.77 -2.77 -33.37
C LEU A 19 14.54 -2.10 -34.51
N MET A 20 15.33 -1.05 -34.23
CA MET A 20 16.15 -0.39 -35.25
C MET A 20 17.41 -1.18 -35.64
N SER A 21 17.92 -2.08 -34.78
CA SER A 21 19.05 -2.94 -35.12
C SER A 21 18.70 -4.11 -36.05
N VAL A 22 17.41 -4.42 -36.24
CA VAL A 22 16.94 -5.49 -37.15
C VAL A 22 16.64 -4.96 -38.57
N SER A 23 16.70 -3.64 -38.79
CA SER A 23 16.29 -2.98 -40.04
C SER A 23 17.45 -2.55 -40.96
N TYR A 24 18.70 -2.86 -40.64
CA TYR A 24 19.84 -2.57 -41.54
C TYR A 24 19.98 -3.65 -42.62
N GLY A 25 19.01 -3.66 -43.53
CA GLY A 25 19.00 -4.53 -44.71
C GLY A 25 17.62 -4.59 -45.33
N SER A 26 17.35 -3.73 -46.33
CA SER A 26 16.09 -3.60 -47.08
C SER A 26 15.01 -2.73 -46.42
N THR A 27 15.08 -1.42 -46.69
CA THR A 27 14.08 -0.42 -46.32
C THR A 27 12.92 -0.40 -47.33
N SER A 28 11.86 -1.16 -47.06
CA SER A 28 10.57 -0.91 -47.72
C SER A 28 9.87 0.27 -47.03
N PRO A 29 9.50 1.35 -47.75
CA PRO A 29 8.82 2.52 -47.17
C PRO A 29 7.47 2.18 -46.50
N ARG A 30 6.89 1.01 -46.82
CA ARG A 30 5.67 0.51 -46.18
C ARG A 30 5.88 0.08 -44.72
N LEU A 31 7.09 -0.34 -44.34
CA LEU A 31 7.38 -0.77 -42.97
C LEU A 31 7.49 0.45 -42.02
N LEU A 32 8.12 1.53 -42.50
CA LEU A 32 8.34 2.75 -41.73
C LEU A 32 7.01 3.48 -41.46
N VAL A 33 6.10 3.51 -42.43
CA VAL A 33 4.75 4.04 -42.27
C VAL A 33 3.94 3.21 -41.26
N LYS A 34 4.05 1.88 -41.28
CA LYS A 34 3.39 1.02 -40.29
C LYS A 34 3.92 1.28 -38.88
N VAL A 35 5.25 1.39 -38.70
CA VAL A 35 5.84 1.67 -37.38
C VAL A 35 5.39 3.04 -36.86
N LEU A 36 5.34 4.07 -37.71
CA LEU A 36 4.84 5.40 -37.32
C LEU A 36 3.37 5.36 -36.91
N VAL A 37 2.50 4.69 -37.68
CA VAL A 37 1.08 4.54 -37.34
C VAL A 37 0.91 3.79 -36.01
N PHE A 38 1.66 2.71 -35.78
CA PHE A 38 1.63 1.99 -34.50
C PHE A 38 2.13 2.85 -33.33
N LEU A 39 3.16 3.67 -33.52
CA LEU A 39 3.63 4.60 -32.50
C LEU A 39 2.60 5.69 -32.21
N SER A 40 1.92 6.22 -33.23
CA SER A 40 0.85 7.20 -33.06
C SER A 40 -0.34 6.61 -32.30
N ILE A 41 -0.76 5.38 -32.62
CA ILE A 41 -1.83 4.68 -31.92
C ILE A 41 -1.43 4.40 -30.46
N ALA A 42 -0.18 3.99 -30.21
CA ALA A 42 0.32 3.74 -28.86
C ALA A 42 0.47 5.03 -28.02
N LEU A 43 0.85 6.15 -28.65
CA LEU A 43 0.90 7.46 -28.00
C LEU A 43 -0.50 8.02 -27.74
N LEU A 44 -1.46 7.80 -28.64
CA LEU A 44 -2.86 8.13 -28.42
C LEU A 44 -3.50 7.26 -27.33
N SER A 45 -3.17 5.96 -27.26
CA SER A 45 -3.66 5.09 -26.17
C SER A 45 -3.01 5.41 -24.82
N ALA A 46 -1.76 5.91 -24.81
CA ALA A 46 -1.09 6.36 -23.60
C ALA A 46 -1.51 7.77 -23.15
N ALA A 47 -2.00 8.61 -24.07
CA ALA A 47 -2.58 9.92 -23.75
C ALA A 47 -4.04 9.82 -23.29
N ASN A 48 -4.77 8.79 -23.72
CA ASN A 48 -6.14 8.49 -23.31
C ASN A 48 -6.24 7.44 -22.20
N SER A 49 -5.17 7.17 -21.45
CA SER A 49 -5.27 6.40 -20.21
C SER A 49 -5.84 7.27 -19.08
N ASP A 50 -7.01 7.84 -19.30
CA ASP A 50 -7.97 7.96 -18.21
C ASP A 50 -8.41 6.53 -17.90
N ASP A 51 -8.28 6.12 -16.64
CA ASP A 51 -8.62 4.79 -16.11
C ASP A 51 -10.09 4.43 -16.38
N GLU A 52 -10.42 4.04 -17.61
CA GLU A 52 -11.75 3.59 -17.99
C GLU A 52 -11.90 2.13 -17.61
N CYS A 53 -12.36 1.91 -16.37
CA CYS A 53 -12.71 0.60 -15.86
C CYS A 53 -13.82 -0.03 -16.70
N THR A 54 -13.45 -1.05 -17.48
CA THR A 54 -14.40 -1.94 -18.16
C THR A 54 -15.25 -2.66 -17.12
N LYS A 55 -16.55 -2.30 -17.06
CA LYS A 55 -17.55 -2.97 -16.22
C LYS A 55 -17.81 -4.37 -16.77
N THR A 56 -17.13 -5.38 -16.22
CA THR A 56 -17.54 -6.78 -16.37
C THR A 56 -18.04 -7.33 -15.03
N ASP A 57 -19.36 -7.42 -14.90
CA ASP A 57 -20.20 -8.36 -14.11
C ASP A 57 -19.74 -8.90 -12.74
N SER A 58 -19.03 -8.10 -11.95
CA SER A 58 -19.10 -8.25 -10.48
C SER A 58 -19.05 -6.88 -9.80
N GLU A 59 -19.90 -6.68 -8.79
CA GLU A 59 -20.12 -5.42 -8.04
C GLU A 59 -18.92 -4.93 -7.19
N SER A 60 -17.70 -4.99 -7.72
CA SER A 60 -16.54 -4.35 -7.12
C SER A 60 -16.26 -3.02 -7.83
N SER A 61 -16.65 -1.92 -7.16
CA SER A 61 -16.16 -0.58 -7.49
C SER A 61 -14.63 -0.61 -7.62
N CYS A 62 -14.11 -0.08 -8.73
CA CYS A 62 -12.68 0.10 -9.01
C CYS A 62 -11.94 1.05 -8.05
N CYS A 63 -12.51 1.35 -6.88
CA CYS A 63 -11.91 2.27 -5.94
C CYS A 63 -10.82 1.58 -5.11
N ASP A 64 -9.64 1.48 -5.70
CA ASP A 64 -8.41 1.10 -5.02
C ASP A 64 -7.67 2.34 -4.53
N ILE A 65 -7.57 2.44 -3.21
CA ILE A 65 -6.83 3.48 -2.49
C ILE A 65 -5.33 3.22 -2.66
N SER A 66 -4.57 4.28 -2.95
CA SER A 66 -3.13 4.20 -3.22
C SER A 66 -2.37 3.58 -2.04
N ALA A 67 -1.37 2.76 -2.36
CA ALA A 67 -0.51 2.07 -1.41
C ALA A 67 0.10 3.01 -0.36
N GLU A 68 0.49 4.20 -0.78
CA GLU A 68 1.06 5.25 0.07
C GLU A 68 0.12 5.68 1.19
N LEU A 69 -1.19 5.66 1.00
CA LEU A 69 -2.16 6.04 2.03
C LEU A 69 -2.55 4.86 2.94
N ARG A 70 -2.26 3.62 2.56
CA ARG A 70 -2.68 2.42 3.29
C ARG A 70 -1.89 2.27 4.59
N ASP A 71 -2.51 2.61 5.71
CA ASP A 71 -1.98 2.35 7.05
C ASP A 71 -2.97 2.74 8.16
N LYS A 72 -2.52 2.66 9.42
CA LYS A 72 -3.11 3.33 10.57
C LYS A 72 -2.57 4.78 10.70
N TRP A 73 -3.50 5.72 10.79
CA TRP A 73 -3.29 7.16 10.94
C TRP A 73 -3.99 7.67 12.19
N TYR A 74 -3.33 8.56 12.94
CA TYR A 74 -3.88 9.29 14.07
C TYR A 74 -4.10 10.75 13.70
N PHE A 75 -5.08 11.39 14.30
CA PHE A 75 -5.28 12.84 14.16
C PHE A 75 -4.25 13.58 15.02
N SER A 76 -3.49 14.49 14.42
CA SER A 76 -2.47 15.29 15.13
C SER A 76 -3.13 16.10 16.26
N GLY A 77 -2.53 16.09 17.45
CA GLY A 77 -3.09 16.74 18.64
C GLY A 77 -4.31 16.04 19.26
N GLY A 78 -4.79 14.95 18.66
CA GLY A 78 -5.91 14.15 19.18
C GLY A 78 -5.49 12.97 20.06
N ASN A 79 -6.48 12.31 20.67
CA ASN A 79 -6.27 11.07 21.41
C ASN A 79 -5.90 9.92 20.44
N LYS A 80 -4.86 9.14 20.77
CA LYS A 80 -4.43 7.95 20.01
C LYS A 80 -5.48 6.82 19.96
N THR A 81 -6.54 6.90 20.78
CA THR A 81 -7.70 6.00 20.65
C THR A 81 -8.50 6.27 19.39
N ASN A 82 -8.45 7.49 18.86
CA ASN A 82 -9.15 7.88 17.64
C ASN A 82 -8.19 7.77 16.45
N PHE A 83 -8.52 6.89 15.50
CA PHE A 83 -7.65 6.63 14.37
C PHE A 83 -8.42 6.25 13.11
N LEU A 84 -7.81 6.57 11.97
CA LEU A 84 -8.23 6.16 10.65
C LEU A 84 -7.32 5.02 10.19
N ARG A 85 -7.90 3.91 9.76
CA ARG A 85 -7.17 2.78 9.16
C ARG A 85 -7.61 2.62 7.71
N ILE A 86 -6.67 2.80 6.80
CA ILE A 86 -6.86 2.75 5.36
C ILE A 86 -6.39 1.38 4.86
N ARG A 87 -7.21 0.77 4.01
CA ARG A 87 -6.95 -0.48 3.27
C ARG A 87 -7.21 -0.22 1.80
N GLN A 88 -6.95 -1.22 0.94
CA GLN A 88 -7.12 -1.09 -0.51
C GLN A 88 -8.50 -0.58 -0.91
N ARG A 89 -9.59 -1.13 -0.35
CA ARG A 89 -10.99 -0.75 -0.74
C ARG A 89 -11.85 -0.24 0.40
N VAL A 90 -11.27 -0.13 1.60
CA VAL A 90 -12.01 0.10 2.83
C VAL A 90 -11.26 1.10 3.70
N MET A 91 -12.01 2.05 4.26
CA MET A 91 -11.52 2.90 5.33
C MET A 91 -12.26 2.55 6.62
N VAL A 92 -11.53 2.44 7.72
CA VAL A 92 -12.08 2.09 9.02
C VAL A 92 -11.74 3.19 10.00
N THR A 93 -12.74 3.83 10.56
CA THR A 93 -12.54 4.83 11.60
C THR A 93 -12.82 4.19 12.94
N TYR A 94 -12.02 4.54 13.94
CA TYR A 94 -12.24 4.20 15.32
C TYR A 94 -12.35 5.51 16.08
N ASP A 95 -13.45 5.64 16.81
CA ASP A 95 -13.75 6.78 17.66
C ASP A 95 -14.13 6.21 19.02
N SER A 96 -13.54 6.72 20.10
CA SER A 96 -13.89 6.31 21.46
C SER A 96 -15.37 6.48 21.79
N ALA A 97 -16.05 7.48 21.21
CA ALA A 97 -17.46 7.74 21.46
C ALA A 97 -18.39 6.85 20.60
N ASN A 98 -18.02 6.63 19.34
CA ASN A 98 -18.90 5.99 18.34
C ASN A 98 -18.47 4.57 17.96
N GLY A 99 -17.37 4.09 18.53
CA GLY A 99 -16.79 2.79 18.25
C GLY A 99 -16.18 2.70 16.84
N LYS A 100 -16.23 1.49 16.27
CA LYS A 100 -15.63 1.17 14.97
C LYS A 100 -16.65 1.36 13.85
N VAL A 101 -16.31 2.20 12.87
CA VAL A 101 -17.09 2.39 11.66
C VAL A 101 -16.29 1.95 10.44
N ARG A 102 -16.92 1.19 9.54
CA ARG A 102 -16.31 0.71 8.29
C ARG A 102 -16.99 1.37 7.11
N TYR A 103 -16.18 1.96 6.23
CA TYR A 103 -16.61 2.57 4.98
C TYR A 103 -16.05 1.78 3.78
N LYS A 104 -16.92 1.45 2.83
CA LYS A 104 -16.54 0.93 1.51
C LYS A 104 -16.25 2.14 0.60
N CYS A 105 -15.23 2.05 -0.24
CA CYS A 105 -15.06 3.05 -1.26
C CYS A 105 -16.02 2.82 -2.44
N GLU A 106 -16.80 3.83 -2.77
CA GLU A 106 -17.75 3.82 -3.89
C GLU A 106 -17.08 4.35 -5.16
N GLU A 107 -16.33 5.44 -5.06
CA GLU A 107 -15.69 6.09 -6.21
C GLU A 107 -14.37 6.78 -5.81
N LYS A 108 -13.42 6.84 -6.74
CA LYS A 108 -12.16 7.58 -6.63
C LYS A 108 -11.96 8.43 -7.87
N LYS A 109 -11.59 9.70 -7.67
CA LYS A 109 -11.07 10.59 -8.71
C LYS A 109 -9.82 11.26 -8.17
N ASN A 110 -8.66 11.04 -8.80
CA ASN A 110 -7.37 11.52 -8.30
C ASN A 110 -7.13 11.10 -6.84
N ASN A 111 -6.90 12.08 -5.95
CA ASN A 111 -6.71 11.87 -4.50
C ASN A 111 -8.00 12.05 -3.69
N VAL A 112 -9.16 12.09 -4.35
CA VAL A 112 -10.48 12.20 -3.72
C VAL A 112 -11.20 10.87 -3.76
N PHE A 113 -11.77 10.50 -2.62
CA PHE A 113 -12.45 9.23 -2.36
C PHE A 113 -13.84 9.52 -1.82
N LEU A 114 -14.84 8.98 -2.51
CA LEU A 114 -16.20 8.90 -2.00
C LEU A 114 -16.38 7.55 -1.32
N ILE A 115 -16.63 7.59 -0.01
CA ILE A 115 -16.76 6.40 0.81
C ILE A 115 -18.13 6.36 1.48
N ARG A 116 -18.76 5.18 1.52
CA ARG A 116 -20.07 4.95 2.13
C ARG A 116 -19.96 3.96 3.27
N LYS A 117 -20.68 4.19 4.37
CA LYS A 117 -20.68 3.25 5.49
C LYS A 117 -21.24 1.88 5.07
N LYS A 118 -20.52 0.79 5.38
CA LYS A 118 -20.87 -0.57 4.98
C LYS A 118 -22.14 -1.10 5.67
N VAL A 119 -22.32 -0.78 6.95
CA VAL A 119 -23.53 -1.16 7.71
C VAL A 119 -24.34 0.10 7.93
N TYR A 120 -25.40 0.24 7.12
CA TYR A 120 -26.25 1.43 7.11
C TYR A 120 -27.33 1.35 8.20
N ARG A 121 -27.48 2.44 8.93
CA ARG A 121 -28.58 2.73 9.84
C ARG A 121 -29.25 4.03 9.39
N PRO A 122 -30.57 4.02 9.16
CA PRO A 122 -31.32 5.21 8.79
C PRO A 122 -31.02 6.37 9.75
N ASN A 123 -30.90 7.58 9.21
CA ASN A 123 -30.65 8.83 9.95
C ASN A 123 -29.38 8.87 10.81
N LYS A 124 -28.49 7.89 10.67
CA LYS A 124 -27.20 7.84 11.38
C LYS A 124 -26.02 7.71 10.43
N ASP A 125 -26.27 7.19 9.23
CA ASP A 125 -25.23 6.77 8.31
C ASP A 125 -25.39 7.38 6.92
N GLY A 126 -24.29 7.42 6.17
CA GLY A 126 -24.28 7.92 4.81
C GLY A 126 -22.87 7.94 4.22
N VAL A 127 -22.46 9.06 3.64
CA VAL A 127 -21.24 9.18 2.84
C VAL A 127 -20.26 10.20 3.37
N LEU A 128 -18.99 10.01 3.03
CA LEU A 128 -17.93 10.98 3.21
C LEU A 128 -17.22 11.17 1.87
N CYS A 129 -16.95 12.41 1.53
CA CYS A 129 -16.04 12.73 0.45
C CYS A 129 -14.73 13.26 1.04
N LEU A 130 -13.68 12.46 0.95
CA LEU A 130 -12.39 12.72 1.58
C LEU A 130 -11.30 12.77 0.53
N GLY A 131 -10.32 13.64 0.70
CA GLY A 131 -9.05 13.52 -0.01
C GLY A 131 -7.86 13.73 0.89
N PHE A 132 -6.71 13.37 0.35
CA PHE A 132 -5.45 13.42 1.07
C PHE A 132 -4.51 14.36 0.33
N SER A 133 -4.04 15.40 1.02
CA SER A 133 -2.97 16.25 0.54
C SER A 133 -1.72 16.00 1.37
N TYR A 134 -0.57 15.99 0.70
CA TYR A 134 0.71 15.88 1.37
C TYR A 134 1.13 17.27 1.84
N SER A 135 1.40 17.42 3.14
CA SER A 135 2.05 18.61 3.69
C SER A 135 3.32 18.19 4.46
N ARG A 136 4.38 18.98 4.37
CA ARG A 136 5.52 18.82 5.28
C ARG A 136 5.27 19.72 6.49
N ASN A 137 5.39 19.16 7.69
CA ASN A 137 5.33 19.98 8.90
C ASN A 137 6.64 20.76 9.09
N SER A 138 6.66 21.68 10.07
CA SER A 138 7.82 22.50 10.42
C SER A 138 9.07 21.70 10.83
N ASN A 139 8.90 20.42 11.18
CA ASN A 139 9.99 19.48 11.50
C ASN A 139 10.37 18.58 10.31
N ASN A 140 9.97 18.94 9.08
CA ASN A 140 10.23 18.19 7.86
C ASN A 140 9.68 16.74 7.86
N LYS A 141 8.76 16.43 8.79
CA LYS A 141 8.06 15.14 8.80
C LYS A 141 6.87 15.23 7.85
N PRO A 142 6.65 14.20 7.01
CA PRO A 142 5.47 14.15 6.17
C PRO A 142 4.22 14.02 7.04
N GLU A 143 3.35 15.02 7.01
CA GLU A 143 2.00 14.95 7.55
C GLU A 143 1.03 14.85 6.37
N ASN A 144 0.18 13.83 6.39
CA ASN A 144 -0.90 13.80 5.42
C ASN A 144 -2.04 14.63 5.99
N THR A 145 -2.53 15.60 5.25
CA THR A 145 -3.71 16.35 5.64
C THR A 145 -4.92 15.66 5.03
N LEU A 146 -5.87 15.27 5.88
CA LEU A 146 -7.18 14.84 5.44
C LEU A 146 -8.01 16.07 5.13
N VAL A 147 -8.56 16.14 3.93
CA VAL A 147 -9.45 17.20 3.46
C VAL A 147 -10.83 16.61 3.25
N ARG A 148 -11.86 17.27 3.75
CA ARG A 148 -13.25 16.90 3.48
C ARG A 148 -13.83 17.78 2.37
N TYR A 149 -14.51 17.15 1.43
CA TYR A 149 -15.09 17.81 0.26
C TYR A 149 -16.61 17.79 0.21
N ASN A 150 -17.26 17.12 1.15
CA ASN A 150 -18.69 17.25 1.34
C ASN A 150 -19.00 18.14 2.56
N SER A 151 -20.07 18.91 2.50
CA SER A 151 -20.47 19.82 3.57
C SER A 151 -20.54 19.14 4.96
N MET A 152 -20.27 19.92 6.00
CA MET A 152 -20.27 19.46 7.39
C MET A 152 -21.09 20.43 8.23
N ARG A 153 -21.98 19.91 9.06
CA ARG A 153 -22.68 20.73 10.06
C ARG A 153 -21.68 21.18 11.13
N GLN A 154 -21.88 22.40 11.65
CA GLN A 154 -21.03 22.93 12.71
C GLN A 154 -21.05 22.01 13.94
N GLY A 155 -19.88 21.82 14.56
CA GLY A 155 -19.72 20.96 15.74
C GLY A 155 -19.53 19.46 15.46
N PHE A 156 -19.55 19.03 14.19
CA PHE A 156 -19.31 17.63 13.84
C PHE A 156 -17.81 17.36 13.58
N HIS A 157 -17.37 16.12 13.85
CA HIS A 157 -16.02 15.66 13.53
C HIS A 157 -15.83 15.52 12.01
N ILE A 158 -14.61 15.70 11.48
CA ILE A 158 -14.31 15.63 10.03
C ILE A 158 -14.75 14.29 9.38
N LEU A 159 -14.82 13.22 10.17
CA LEU A 159 -15.27 11.89 9.75
C LEU A 159 -16.77 11.62 9.98
N SER A 160 -17.56 12.62 10.35
CA SER A 160 -19.01 12.44 10.56
C SER A 160 -19.73 12.37 9.22
N PRO A 161 -20.40 11.27 8.86
CA PRO A 161 -20.96 11.13 7.52
C PRO A 161 -22.05 12.18 7.24
N GLU A 162 -22.16 12.57 5.98
CA GLU A 162 -23.36 13.22 5.47
C GLU A 162 -24.45 12.16 5.30
N LEU A 163 -25.61 12.41 5.89
CA LEU A 163 -26.71 11.46 5.93
C LEU A 163 -27.42 11.43 4.58
N ILE A 164 -27.43 10.27 3.95
CA ILE A 164 -28.14 10.03 2.70
C ILE A 164 -28.87 8.68 2.75
N PRO A 165 -29.96 8.49 2.01
CA PRO A 165 -30.59 7.18 1.83
C PRO A 165 -29.60 6.14 1.28
N ARG A 166 -29.79 4.88 1.69
CA ARG A 166 -28.91 3.77 1.27
C ARG A 166 -28.94 3.57 -0.25
N ASP A 167 -30.13 3.62 -0.83
CA ASP A 167 -30.35 3.25 -2.23
C ASP A 167 -30.17 4.43 -3.19
N GLN A 168 -29.85 5.62 -2.67
CA GLN A 168 -29.54 6.77 -3.50
C GLN A 168 -28.20 6.54 -4.21
N PRO A 169 -28.15 6.62 -5.55
CA PRO A 169 -26.89 6.57 -6.28
C PRO A 169 -26.04 7.78 -5.89
N VAL A 170 -24.75 7.55 -5.70
CA VAL A 170 -23.81 8.60 -5.29
C VAL A 170 -22.63 8.64 -6.22
N SER A 171 -22.10 9.85 -6.40
CA SER A 171 -20.90 10.10 -7.17
C SER A 171 -20.14 11.29 -6.60
N ILE A 172 -18.84 11.36 -6.89
CA ILE A 172 -18.00 12.49 -6.48
C ILE A 172 -18.57 13.80 -7.01
N ASP A 173 -19.11 13.81 -8.23
CA ASP A 173 -19.67 15.01 -8.83
C ASP A 173 -20.93 15.51 -8.12
N THR A 174 -21.67 14.61 -7.45
CA THR A 174 -22.92 14.96 -6.76
C THR A 174 -22.71 15.22 -5.26
N GLN A 175 -21.79 14.48 -4.62
CA GLN A 175 -21.63 14.51 -3.17
C GLN A 175 -20.46 15.37 -2.68
N CYS A 176 -19.49 15.70 -3.54
CA CYS A 176 -18.31 16.48 -3.14
C CYS A 176 -18.48 17.96 -3.52
N ASP A 177 -19.50 18.61 -2.96
CA ASP A 177 -19.91 19.99 -3.26
C ASP A 177 -18.78 21.02 -3.12
N LEU A 178 -17.92 20.86 -2.11
CA LEU A 178 -16.79 21.76 -1.85
C LEU A 178 -15.64 21.62 -2.87
N LEU A 179 -15.66 20.62 -3.76
CA LEU A 179 -14.76 20.62 -4.91
C LEU A 179 -15.11 21.73 -5.90
N LYS A 180 -16.40 22.02 -6.07
CA LYS A 180 -16.93 22.93 -7.10
C LYS A 180 -17.06 24.37 -6.59
N THR A 181 -17.50 24.53 -5.35
CA THR A 181 -17.85 25.85 -4.81
C THR A 181 -16.66 26.66 -4.31
N GLY A 182 -15.47 26.04 -4.20
CA GLY A 182 -14.27 26.71 -3.68
C GLY A 182 -14.35 27.14 -2.22
N GLY A 183 -15.41 26.73 -1.49
CA GLY A 183 -15.61 27.07 -0.08
C GLY A 183 -14.51 26.51 0.83
N THR A 184 -14.47 27.01 2.06
CA THR A 184 -13.50 26.55 3.08
C THR A 184 -13.68 25.07 3.35
N LYS A 185 -12.67 24.28 2.99
CA LYS A 185 -12.68 22.82 3.16
C LYS A 185 -12.23 22.47 4.58
N PRO A 186 -13.00 21.69 5.35
CA PRO A 186 -12.54 21.18 6.63
C PRO A 186 -11.29 20.32 6.45
N THR A 187 -10.27 20.54 7.26
CA THR A 187 -9.03 19.78 7.22
C THR A 187 -8.67 19.22 8.59
N ALA A 188 -7.95 18.10 8.60
CA ALA A 188 -7.34 17.55 9.80
C ALA A 188 -5.96 17.00 9.48
N ALA A 189 -4.95 17.38 10.26
CA ALA A 189 -3.62 16.82 10.13
C ALA A 189 -3.61 15.37 10.61
N LEU A 190 -3.01 14.48 9.82
CA LEU A 190 -2.82 13.08 10.14
C LEU A 190 -1.35 12.77 10.35
N GLN A 191 -1.08 12.11 11.47
CA GLN A 191 0.19 11.48 11.77
C GLN A 191 0.07 9.98 11.58
N ARG A 192 0.93 9.39 10.75
CA ARG A 192 1.00 7.93 10.61
C ARG A 192 1.37 7.30 11.95
N SER A 193 0.81 6.14 12.26
CA SER A 193 1.22 5.40 13.46
C SER A 193 2.73 5.17 13.44
N ALA A 194 3.40 5.47 14.57
CA ALA A 194 4.82 5.20 14.71
C ALA A 194 5.14 3.73 14.38
N PRO A 195 6.28 3.44 13.74
CA PRO A 195 6.72 2.08 13.47
C PRO A 195 6.81 1.31 14.79
N GLY A 196 6.27 0.10 14.75
CA GLY A 196 5.96 -0.66 15.94
C GLY A 196 5.04 -1.81 15.59
N CYS A 197 5.66 -2.96 15.36
CA CYS A 197 4.96 -4.20 15.10
C CYS A 197 5.08 -5.13 16.30
N ARG A 198 4.00 -5.87 16.60
CA ARG A 198 4.02 -7.03 17.50
C ARG A 198 3.67 -8.28 16.72
N ILE A 199 4.47 -9.32 16.90
CA ILE A 199 4.22 -10.63 16.30
C ILE A 199 3.17 -11.39 17.15
N PRO A 200 2.16 -12.03 16.52
CA PRO A 200 1.16 -12.84 17.22
C PRO A 200 1.78 -13.87 18.16
N THR A 201 1.16 -14.14 19.30
CA THR A 201 1.66 -15.07 20.33
C THR A 201 1.82 -16.49 19.83
N ASP A 202 0.91 -16.95 18.98
CA ASP A 202 0.90 -18.29 18.39
C ASP A 202 2.07 -18.54 17.43
N LEU A 203 2.61 -17.49 16.80
CA LEU A 203 3.79 -17.59 15.93
C LEU A 203 5.11 -17.53 16.73
N ARG A 204 5.08 -17.14 18.01
CA ARG A 204 6.31 -16.97 18.81
C ARG A 204 6.90 -18.32 19.19
N GLY A 205 8.22 -18.37 19.28
CA GLY A 205 8.97 -19.56 19.60
C GLY A 205 10.04 -19.84 18.55
N GLU A 206 10.52 -21.07 18.55
CA GLU A 206 11.52 -21.53 17.60
C GLU A 206 10.87 -22.47 16.58
N TRP A 207 11.20 -22.28 15.31
CA TRP A 207 10.63 -23.05 14.21
C TRP A 207 11.72 -23.63 13.34
N ARG A 208 11.50 -24.85 12.86
CA ARG A 208 12.21 -25.32 11.66
C ARG A 208 11.64 -24.62 10.43
N TYR A 209 12.49 -24.47 9.42
CA TYR A 209 12.19 -23.65 8.26
C TYR A 209 12.62 -24.38 7.00
N THR A 210 11.80 -24.41 5.95
CA THR A 210 12.13 -25.11 4.67
C THR A 210 13.28 -24.48 3.91
N LEU A 211 13.63 -23.25 4.27
CA LEU A 211 14.68 -22.51 3.61
C LEU A 211 16.06 -23.08 3.93
N LYS A 212 16.79 -23.48 2.88
CA LYS A 212 18.10 -24.15 2.99
C LYS A 212 19.21 -23.35 3.68
N ILE A 213 19.09 -22.03 3.81
CA ILE A 213 20.18 -21.15 4.29
C ILE A 213 20.14 -20.91 5.80
N ALA A 214 19.00 -21.24 6.43
CA ALA A 214 18.77 -21.06 7.84
C ALA A 214 18.39 -22.41 8.46
N ARG A 215 19.03 -22.75 9.57
CA ARG A 215 18.72 -23.97 10.34
C ARG A 215 17.38 -23.86 11.05
N ARG A 216 17.08 -22.67 11.58
CA ARG A 216 15.84 -22.38 12.31
C ARG A 216 15.52 -20.89 12.29
N LEU A 217 14.25 -20.59 12.53
CA LEU A 217 13.73 -19.24 12.70
C LEU A 217 13.36 -19.04 14.18
N LEU A 218 13.94 -18.02 14.81
CA LEU A 218 13.54 -17.56 16.14
C LEU A 218 12.49 -16.45 15.96
N VAL A 219 11.37 -16.55 16.66
CA VAL A 219 10.29 -15.55 16.58
C VAL A 219 9.96 -15.04 17.97
N ASP A 220 10.16 -13.74 18.18
CA ASP A 220 9.92 -13.05 19.45
C ASP A 220 8.76 -12.03 19.27
N VAL A 221 8.42 -11.27 20.31
CA VAL A 221 7.37 -10.25 20.30
C VAL A 221 7.61 -9.18 19.23
N LYS A 222 8.88 -8.79 18.99
CA LYS A 222 9.23 -7.63 18.15
C LYS A 222 10.27 -7.92 17.06
N TYR A 223 10.76 -9.14 16.92
CA TYR A 223 11.77 -9.46 15.91
C TYR A 223 11.70 -10.92 15.49
N ILE A 224 12.32 -11.21 14.35
CA ILE A 224 12.67 -12.56 13.93
C ILE A 224 14.19 -12.69 13.89
N GLY A 225 14.71 -13.87 14.21
CA GLY A 225 16.12 -14.22 14.10
C GLY A 225 16.30 -15.36 13.12
N LEU A 226 17.00 -15.11 12.01
CA LEU A 226 17.42 -16.18 11.10
C LEU A 226 18.71 -16.79 11.66
N VAL A 227 18.63 -18.02 12.16
CA VAL A 227 19.82 -18.77 12.60
C VAL A 227 20.39 -19.48 11.38
N LEU A 228 21.50 -18.97 10.86
CA LEU A 228 22.15 -19.49 9.65
C LEU A 228 22.83 -20.85 9.93
N LEU A 229 23.21 -21.56 8.87
CA LEU A 229 23.91 -22.86 8.98
C LEU A 229 25.23 -22.78 9.77
N ASN A 230 25.90 -21.62 9.76
CA ASN A 230 27.11 -21.38 10.55
C ASN A 230 26.83 -20.92 11.99
N ASN A 231 25.59 -21.08 12.47
CA ASN A 231 25.09 -20.63 13.78
C ASN A 231 25.12 -19.11 14.03
N THR A 232 25.45 -18.28 13.03
CA THR A 232 25.27 -16.83 13.16
C THR A 232 23.79 -16.47 13.13
N VAL A 233 23.41 -15.41 13.83
CA VAL A 233 22.00 -14.99 13.94
C VAL A 233 21.83 -13.63 13.30
N VAL A 234 21.04 -13.58 12.22
CA VAL A 234 20.62 -12.33 11.61
C VAL A 234 19.31 -11.89 12.25
N ARG A 235 19.39 -10.90 13.13
CA ARG A 235 18.23 -10.34 13.84
C ARG A 235 17.55 -9.27 12.99
N LEU A 236 16.27 -9.49 12.67
CA LEU A 236 15.43 -8.55 11.92
C LEU A 236 14.29 -8.06 12.82
N ASN A 237 14.35 -6.81 13.26
CA ASN A 237 13.33 -6.18 14.08
C ASN A 237 12.10 -5.82 13.25
N CYS A 238 10.91 -6.00 13.80
CA CYS A 238 9.66 -5.72 13.11
C CYS A 238 9.35 -4.22 13.11
N GLU A 239 9.45 -3.61 11.94
CA GLU A 239 9.23 -2.17 11.74
C GLU A 239 7.75 -1.86 11.54
N SER A 240 7.04 -2.67 10.74
CA SER A 240 5.62 -2.47 10.47
C SER A 240 4.88 -3.78 10.20
N ARG A 241 3.55 -3.75 10.40
CA ARG A 241 2.66 -4.90 10.23
C ARG A 241 1.29 -4.45 9.72
N ASP A 242 0.78 -5.15 8.72
CA ASP A 242 -0.61 -5.04 8.27
C ASP A 242 -1.26 -6.42 8.20
N GLY A 243 -2.13 -6.72 9.16
CA GLY A 243 -2.79 -8.03 9.23
C GLY A 243 -1.77 -9.14 9.44
N ASN A 244 -1.52 -9.90 8.39
CA ASN A 244 -0.54 -10.98 8.36
C ASN A 244 0.70 -10.67 7.51
N MET A 245 0.82 -9.44 7.01
CA MET A 245 2.00 -8.94 6.32
C MET A 245 2.90 -8.20 7.31
N PHE A 246 4.20 -8.42 7.21
CA PHE A 246 5.21 -7.90 8.11
C PHE A 246 6.38 -7.35 7.31
N LEU A 247 6.95 -6.24 7.78
CA LEU A 247 8.21 -5.69 7.32
C LEU A 247 9.19 -5.73 8.47
N PHE A 248 10.31 -6.43 8.28
CA PHE A 248 11.39 -6.52 9.25
C PHE A 248 12.67 -5.87 8.72
N ARG A 249 13.48 -5.32 9.63
CA ARG A 249 14.76 -4.66 9.36
C ARG A 249 15.86 -5.25 10.24
N ALA A 250 16.97 -5.62 9.62
CA ALA A 250 18.26 -5.80 10.28
C ALA A 250 19.03 -4.48 10.19
N LYS A 251 19.24 -3.84 11.34
CA LYS A 251 20.04 -2.61 11.42
C LYS A 251 21.52 -2.93 11.33
N ASN A 252 22.30 -2.07 10.67
CA ASN A 252 23.74 -2.24 10.50
C ASN A 252 24.11 -3.63 9.96
N PHE A 253 23.35 -4.12 8.98
CA PHE A 253 23.58 -5.43 8.39
C PHE A 253 24.93 -5.49 7.68
N ASP A 254 25.26 -4.43 6.92
CA ASP A 254 26.61 -4.13 6.46
C ASP A 254 27.09 -2.90 7.25
N PRO A 255 27.97 -3.08 8.26
CA PRO A 255 28.30 -2.05 9.24
C PRO A 255 28.66 -0.69 8.61
N GLY A 256 27.88 0.33 8.97
CA GLY A 256 28.09 1.71 8.49
C GLY A 256 27.72 1.97 7.03
N ARG A 257 27.22 0.96 6.30
CA ARG A 257 26.90 1.09 4.87
C ARG A 257 25.43 0.85 4.58
N HIS A 258 24.87 -0.25 5.06
CA HIS A 258 23.50 -0.65 4.72
C HIS A 258 22.77 -1.30 5.89
N ASP A 259 21.47 -0.98 5.98
CA ASP A 259 20.50 -1.84 6.66
C ASP A 259 20.03 -2.91 5.66
N ALA A 260 19.38 -3.96 6.17
CA ALA A 260 18.71 -4.94 5.32
C ALA A 260 17.24 -5.09 5.73
N LEU A 261 16.35 -5.35 4.77
CA LEU A 261 14.94 -5.61 5.04
C LEU A 261 14.47 -6.95 4.47
N ILE A 262 13.39 -7.48 5.06
CA ILE A 262 12.60 -8.57 4.52
C ILE A 262 11.12 -8.29 4.76
N CYS A 263 10.31 -8.59 3.75
CA CYS A 263 8.86 -8.52 3.82
C CYS A 263 8.28 -9.93 3.77
N LEU A 264 7.42 -10.26 4.73
CA LEU A 264 6.83 -11.60 4.87
C LEU A 264 5.31 -11.51 5.04
N LYS A 265 4.57 -12.30 4.26
CA LYS A 265 3.17 -12.65 4.54
C LYS A 265 3.14 -13.97 5.28
N VAL A 266 2.52 -14.02 6.44
CA VAL A 266 2.42 -15.22 7.28
C VAL A 266 1.00 -15.77 7.21
N GLU A 267 0.81 -17.01 6.79
CA GLU A 267 -0.50 -17.65 6.76
C GLU A 267 -0.47 -18.90 7.63
N ARG A 268 -1.43 -19.04 8.55
CA ARG A 268 -1.56 -20.26 9.36
C ARG A 268 -2.17 -21.36 8.50
N LEU A 269 -1.62 -22.56 8.57
CA LEU A 269 -2.13 -23.74 7.87
C LEU A 269 -2.87 -24.62 8.88
N GLU A 270 -4.17 -24.39 9.05
CA GLU A 270 -4.96 -25.02 10.11
C GLU A 270 -5.16 -26.54 9.92
N TYR A 271 -5.12 -27.00 8.67
CA TYR A 271 -5.45 -28.39 8.29
C TYR A 271 -4.25 -29.15 7.71
N ASP A 272 -3.05 -28.54 7.71
CA ASP A 272 -1.85 -29.20 7.22
C ASP A 272 -1.21 -30.03 8.35
N PRO A 273 -0.99 -31.34 8.15
CA PRO A 273 -0.46 -32.21 9.19
C PRO A 273 1.05 -32.04 9.42
N HIS A 274 1.77 -31.34 8.54
CA HIS A 274 3.23 -31.22 8.56
C HIS A 274 3.72 -29.80 8.82
N TYR A 275 2.99 -28.79 8.32
CA TYR A 275 3.41 -27.39 8.38
C TYR A 275 2.42 -26.56 9.19
N ALA A 276 2.94 -25.72 10.09
CA ALA A 276 2.12 -24.83 10.91
C ALA A 276 1.80 -23.49 10.21
N TYR A 277 2.78 -22.97 9.47
CA TYR A 277 2.66 -21.68 8.79
C TYR A 277 3.32 -21.70 7.41
N LYS A 278 2.73 -20.93 6.48
CA LYS A 278 3.33 -20.54 5.20
C LYS A 278 3.83 -19.10 5.29
N LEU A 279 5.10 -18.89 5.00
CA LEU A 279 5.75 -17.60 4.86
C LEU A 279 5.91 -17.27 3.38
N SER A 280 5.18 -16.30 2.85
CA SER A 280 5.37 -15.80 1.49
C SER A 280 6.25 -14.56 1.52
N ARG A 281 7.41 -14.60 0.89
CA ARG A 281 8.32 -13.45 0.78
C ARG A 281 7.77 -12.43 -0.22
N LEU A 282 7.70 -11.18 0.20
CA LEU A 282 7.06 -10.09 -0.55
C LEU A 282 8.04 -9.04 -1.09
N ASN A 283 9.34 -9.30 -1.05
CA ASN A 283 10.36 -8.41 -1.62
C ASN A 283 11.37 -9.22 -2.42
N SER A 284 11.89 -8.62 -3.49
CA SER A 284 13.13 -9.06 -4.11
C SER A 284 14.30 -8.71 -3.19
N GLY A 285 15.36 -9.51 -3.23
CA GLY A 285 16.54 -9.33 -2.41
C GLY A 285 17.81 -9.52 -3.23
N ASN A 286 18.93 -9.05 -2.67
CA ASN A 286 20.25 -9.11 -3.29
C ASN A 286 21.30 -9.74 -2.37
N VAL A 287 20.93 -10.15 -1.15
CA VAL A 287 21.81 -10.87 -0.22
C VAL A 287 21.07 -12.02 0.45
N LEU A 288 21.83 -12.94 1.08
CA LEU A 288 21.33 -14.17 1.68
C LEU A 288 20.37 -14.92 0.74
N HIS A 289 20.89 -15.36 -0.41
CA HIS A 289 20.10 -16.02 -1.47
C HIS A 289 18.89 -15.20 -1.94
N ASN A 290 19.14 -13.90 -2.20
CA ASN A 290 18.16 -12.95 -2.71
C ASN A 290 16.94 -12.76 -1.80
N GLN A 291 17.08 -12.98 -0.48
CA GLN A 291 15.97 -12.83 0.46
C GLN A 291 15.92 -11.48 1.13
N LEU A 292 17.08 -10.97 1.54
CA LEU A 292 17.15 -9.64 2.14
C LEU A 292 17.48 -8.64 1.05
N ARG A 293 16.85 -7.46 1.15
CA ARG A 293 17.16 -6.30 0.32
C ARG A 293 17.99 -5.33 1.12
N LEU A 294 19.13 -4.91 0.59
CA LEU A 294 19.90 -3.80 1.16
C LEU A 294 19.20 -2.46 0.93
N ILE A 295 19.25 -1.61 1.95
CA ILE A 295 18.65 -0.27 1.98
C ILE A 295 19.59 0.70 2.69
N ASN A 296 19.34 2.01 2.54
CA ASN A 296 20.14 3.00 3.23
C ASN A 296 19.93 2.91 4.74
N VAL A 297 21.00 3.18 5.49
CA VAL A 297 20.97 3.16 6.96
C VAL A 297 19.90 4.15 7.46
N ASN A 298 19.04 3.69 8.38
CA ASN A 298 17.96 4.49 9.00
C ASN A 298 16.89 5.04 8.05
N GLU A 299 16.76 4.51 6.84
CA GLU A 299 15.68 4.89 5.90
C GLU A 299 14.28 4.71 6.53
N PRO A 300 13.31 5.62 6.36
CA PRO A 300 11.96 5.41 6.87
C PRO A 300 11.22 4.34 6.05
N LEU A 301 10.99 3.15 6.64
CA LEU A 301 10.38 2.01 5.94
C LEU A 301 8.86 1.98 6.05
N GLN A 302 8.22 1.51 4.97
CA GLN A 302 6.78 1.36 4.85
C GLN A 302 6.42 0.10 4.08
N LEU A 303 5.54 -0.71 4.64
CA LEU A 303 5.15 -2.02 4.11
C LEU A 303 4.65 -1.95 2.67
N HIS A 304 3.69 -1.08 2.37
CA HIS A 304 3.09 -0.97 1.04
C HIS A 304 3.98 -0.28 -0.02
N ILE A 305 5.14 0.27 0.38
CA ILE A 305 6.10 0.92 -0.54
C ILE A 305 7.33 0.04 -0.76
N HIS A 306 7.83 -0.60 0.30
CA HIS A 306 9.12 -1.31 0.28
C HIS A 306 8.97 -2.82 0.04
N CYS A 307 7.75 -3.35 0.08
CA CYS A 307 7.46 -4.75 -0.23
C CYS A 307 6.96 -4.86 -1.68
N ASP A 308 7.88 -5.16 -2.60
CA ASP A 308 7.68 -5.20 -4.06
C ASP A 308 6.47 -6.04 -4.51
N TRP A 309 6.19 -7.13 -3.80
CA TRP A 309 5.20 -8.17 -4.19
C TRP A 309 4.05 -8.26 -3.21
N ILE A 310 3.73 -7.16 -2.53
CA ILE A 310 2.66 -7.14 -1.53
C ILE A 310 1.29 -7.58 -2.08
N GLU A 311 1.05 -7.36 -3.38
CA GLU A 311 -0.19 -7.76 -4.08
C GLU A 311 -0.04 -9.07 -4.88
N SER A 312 1.14 -9.71 -4.83
CA SER A 312 1.43 -10.93 -5.60
C SER A 312 1.56 -12.16 -4.68
N PRO A 313 1.34 -13.39 -5.20
CA PRO A 313 1.71 -14.60 -4.50
C PRO A 313 3.25 -14.66 -4.42
N GLY A 314 3.80 -14.20 -3.29
CA GLY A 314 5.23 -14.24 -3.02
C GLY A 314 5.81 -15.66 -3.03
N ILE A 315 7.13 -15.77 -2.92
CA ILE A 315 7.81 -17.09 -2.84
C ILE A 315 7.54 -17.71 -1.47
N ALA A 316 6.93 -18.89 -1.46
CA ALA A 316 6.48 -19.56 -0.25
C ALA A 316 7.57 -20.42 0.39
N GLU A 317 7.69 -20.29 1.70
CA GLU A 317 8.49 -21.11 2.60
C GLU A 317 7.59 -21.58 3.75
N TYR A 318 7.93 -22.66 4.45
CA TYR A 318 7.07 -23.26 5.47
C TYR A 318 7.77 -23.39 6.82
N LEU A 319 7.02 -23.11 7.88
CA LEU A 319 7.42 -23.33 9.26
C LEU A 319 6.79 -24.63 9.78
N TYR A 320 7.59 -25.42 10.49
CA TYR A 320 7.14 -26.64 11.13
C TYR A 320 7.81 -26.77 12.52
N PRO A 321 7.16 -27.48 13.46
CA PRO A 321 7.69 -27.63 14.82
C PRO A 321 9.11 -28.22 14.83
N LEU A 322 9.89 -27.84 15.85
CA LEU A 322 11.23 -28.38 16.10
C LEU A 322 11.21 -29.84 16.51
#